data_AF-A0A1F6AZ29-F1
#
_entry.id   AF-A0A1F6AZ29-F1
#
_cell.length_a   1.000
_cell.length_b   1.000
_cell.length_c   1.000
_cell.angle_alpha   90.00
_cell.angle_beta   90.00
_cell.angle_gamma   90.00
#
_symmetry.space_group_name_H-M   'P 1'
#
loop_
_entity.id
_entity.type
_entity.pdbx_description
1 polymer ?
#
loop_
_entity_poly.entity_id
_entity_poly.type
_entity_poly.pdbx_seq_one_letter_code
_entity_poly.pdbx_strand_id
1 'polypeptide(L)'
;MRAGILGSLLLLVGTITPKAYAQTVPSFPSCSNPQGSVKVSYSEGTHGIVGNGGTFMGSDTVYTLSEGTTTQCFCADNGDGTQTNWWHAASLTEAEIQVLKNQGWISVPNGALWGLTEGEWLAFNNSYSCQGRGQILAASTGTGGDVLGLATTGNILTIYALVGFGVASVFLSVLLRKNS
;
A
#
# COMPACT_ATOMS: atom_id res chain seq x y z
N MET A 1 -21.45 -65.16 8.75
CA MET A 1 -20.60 -64.21 8.02
C MET A 1 -21.46 -63.51 6.98
N ARG A 2 -21.74 -62.22 7.14
CA ARG A 2 -22.41 -61.41 6.12
C ARG A 2 -21.59 -60.13 5.92
N ALA A 3 -21.01 -60.01 4.73
CA ALA A 3 -20.49 -58.78 4.16
C ALA A 3 -21.61 -57.73 4.17
N GLY A 4 -21.41 -56.45 4.49
CA GLY A 4 -20.25 -55.62 4.22
C GLY A 4 -20.63 -54.66 3.10
N ILE A 5 -21.32 -53.56 3.41
CA ILE A 5 -21.48 -52.39 2.52
C ILE A 5 -21.51 -51.14 3.41
N LEU A 6 -20.33 -50.62 3.74
CA LEU A 6 -20.18 -49.24 4.21
C LEU A 6 -20.28 -48.35 2.97
N GLY A 7 -21.42 -47.71 2.76
CA GLY A 7 -21.60 -46.69 1.73
C GLY A 7 -20.81 -45.44 2.10
N SER A 8 -19.66 -45.24 1.46
CA SER A 8 -18.88 -44.01 1.56
C SER A 8 -19.56 -42.95 0.70
N LEU A 9 -20.39 -42.11 1.33
CA LEU A 9 -21.00 -40.94 0.70
C LEU A 9 -19.93 -39.86 0.55
N LEU A 10 -19.23 -39.88 -0.59
CA LEU A 10 -18.29 -38.85 -0.98
C LEU A 10 -19.07 -37.56 -1.30
N LEU A 11 -19.17 -36.65 -0.33
CA LEU A 11 -19.69 -35.30 -0.52
C LEU A 11 -18.73 -34.53 -1.44
N LEU A 12 -19.04 -34.51 -2.75
CA LEU A 12 -18.46 -33.55 -3.69
C LEU A 12 -18.97 -32.15 -3.33
N VAL A 13 -18.28 -31.48 -2.42
CA VAL A 13 -18.42 -30.03 -2.21
C VAL A 13 -17.70 -29.37 -3.38
N GLY A 14 -18.44 -29.08 -4.45
CA GLY A 14 -17.97 -28.25 -5.55
C GLY A 14 -17.66 -26.85 -5.01
N THR A 15 -16.38 -26.53 -4.85
CA THR A 15 -15.94 -25.20 -4.46
C THR A 15 -16.19 -24.23 -5.61
N ILE A 16 -17.26 -23.43 -5.49
CA ILE A 16 -17.47 -22.29 -6.36
C ILE A 16 -16.39 -21.27 -5.99
N THR A 17 -15.30 -21.25 -6.75
CA THR A 17 -14.25 -20.24 -6.58
C THR A 17 -14.79 -18.92 -7.13
N PRO A 18 -14.89 -17.85 -6.30
CA PRO A 18 -15.27 -16.55 -6.82
C PRO A 18 -14.20 -16.10 -7.83
N LYS A 19 -14.65 -15.55 -8.96
CA LYS A 19 -13.74 -14.90 -9.90
C LYS A 19 -13.09 -13.71 -9.19
N ALA A 20 -11.78 -13.76 -9.00
CA ALA A 20 -11.01 -12.62 -8.54
C ALA A 20 -10.79 -11.68 -9.72
N TYR A 21 -11.31 -10.45 -9.62
CA TYR A 21 -10.98 -9.37 -10.55
C TYR A 21 -9.83 -8.58 -9.94
N ALA A 22 -8.68 -8.57 -10.62
CA ALA A 22 -7.55 -7.75 -10.24
C ALA A 22 -7.74 -6.35 -10.83
N GLN A 23 -8.03 -5.36 -9.99
CA GLN A 23 -8.18 -3.98 -10.44
C GLN A 23 -6.82 -3.34 -10.66
N THR A 24 -6.62 -2.74 -11.83
CA THR A 24 -5.38 -2.00 -12.15
C THR A 24 -5.43 -0.61 -11.53
N VAL A 25 -4.66 -0.42 -10.47
CA VAL A 25 -4.51 0.87 -9.80
C VAL A 25 -3.66 1.81 -10.68
N PRO A 26 -4.06 3.07 -10.89
CA PRO A 26 -3.24 4.06 -11.57
C PRO A 26 -1.88 4.26 -10.89
N SER A 27 -0.88 4.69 -11.65
CA SER A 27 0.42 5.05 -11.06
C SER A 27 0.33 6.43 -10.40
N PHE A 28 0.77 6.52 -9.15
CA PHE A 28 0.89 7.76 -8.41
C PHE A 28 2.38 8.04 -8.12
N PRO A 29 2.95 9.13 -8.66
CA PRO A 29 4.29 9.58 -8.31
C PRO A 29 4.42 9.85 -6.81
N SER A 30 5.63 9.75 -6.27
CA SER A 30 5.86 10.02 -4.85
C SER A 30 5.90 11.51 -4.56
N CYS A 31 5.45 11.92 -3.37
CA CYS A 31 5.59 13.31 -2.91
C CYS A 31 7.05 13.75 -2.68
N SER A 32 8.00 12.81 -2.62
CA SER A 32 9.43 13.13 -2.64
C SER A 32 9.94 13.56 -4.03
N ASN A 33 9.22 13.21 -5.10
CA ASN A 33 9.49 13.62 -6.47
C ASN A 33 8.16 13.78 -7.25
N PRO A 34 7.32 14.78 -6.87
CA PRO A 34 5.97 14.89 -7.40
C PRO A 34 6.02 15.20 -8.90
N GLN A 35 5.01 14.70 -9.62
CA GLN A 35 4.82 14.99 -11.05
C GLN A 35 3.42 15.55 -11.28
N GLY A 36 3.16 16.02 -12.50
CA GLY A 36 1.89 16.64 -12.88
C GLY A 36 1.88 18.15 -12.72
N SER A 37 0.70 18.76 -12.83
CA SER A 37 0.52 20.21 -12.67
C SER A 37 0.05 20.53 -11.25
N VAL A 38 0.59 21.59 -10.66
CA VAL A 38 0.12 22.08 -9.35
C VAL A 38 -1.30 22.62 -9.52
N LYS A 39 -2.25 22.01 -8.81
CA LYS A 39 -3.65 22.46 -8.73
C LYS A 39 -3.81 23.53 -7.67
N VAL A 40 -3.24 23.30 -6.50
CA VAL A 40 -3.22 24.26 -5.39
C VAL A 40 -2.00 23.99 -4.50
N SER A 41 -1.48 25.03 -3.88
CA SER A 41 -0.38 24.93 -2.91
C SER A 41 -0.62 25.92 -1.77
N TYR A 42 -0.55 25.41 -0.55
CA TYR A 42 -0.62 26.14 0.69
C TYR A 42 0.71 25.99 1.40
N SER A 43 1.38 27.10 1.66
CA SER A 43 2.68 27.10 2.34
C SER A 43 2.58 26.82 3.84
N GLU A 44 1.39 26.99 4.40
CA GLU A 44 1.04 26.78 5.81
C GLU A 44 -0.49 26.70 5.94
N GLY A 45 -0.98 26.11 7.04
CA GLY A 45 -2.40 26.04 7.35
C GLY A 45 -2.78 24.79 8.13
N THR A 46 -4.06 24.72 8.50
CA THR A 46 -4.67 23.53 9.09
C THR A 46 -5.27 22.68 7.99
N HIS A 47 -4.79 21.44 7.87
CA HIS A 47 -5.18 20.49 6.83
C HIS A 47 -5.85 19.25 7.44
N GLY A 48 -6.79 18.68 6.70
CA GLY A 48 -7.38 17.38 6.99
C GLY A 48 -6.73 16.28 6.17
N ILE A 49 -6.69 15.07 6.72
CA ILE A 49 -6.27 13.86 6.00
C ILE A 49 -7.47 12.92 5.96
N VAL A 50 -7.87 12.50 4.77
CA VAL A 50 -9.03 11.61 4.58
C VAL A 50 -8.85 10.31 5.35
N GLY A 51 -9.92 9.86 6.02
CA GLY A 51 -9.88 8.70 6.92
C GLY A 51 -9.21 8.96 8.27
N ASN A 52 -8.71 10.17 8.53
CA ASN A 52 -8.20 10.59 9.82
C ASN A 52 -9.06 11.75 10.36
N GLY A 53 -9.65 11.58 11.55
CA GLY A 53 -10.49 12.62 12.18
C GLY A 53 -9.69 13.80 12.78
N GLY A 54 -8.36 13.73 12.74
CA GLY A 54 -7.47 14.79 13.21
C GLY A 54 -7.35 15.96 12.24
N THR A 55 -6.80 17.05 12.76
CA THR A 55 -6.37 18.21 11.97
C THR A 55 -4.88 18.41 12.19
N PHE A 56 -4.17 18.78 11.14
CA PHE A 56 -2.71 18.83 11.13
C PHE A 56 -2.26 20.21 10.65
N MET A 57 -1.30 20.80 11.36
CA MET A 57 -0.67 22.05 10.94
C MET A 57 0.53 21.73 10.04
N GLY A 58 0.64 22.43 8.91
CA GLY A 58 1.75 22.26 7.99
C GLY A 58 1.50 22.88 6.64
N SER A 59 2.28 22.44 5.64
CA SER A 59 2.11 22.81 4.23
C SER A 59 1.42 21.69 3.45
N ASP A 60 0.74 22.05 2.37
CA ASP A 60 0.02 21.09 1.53
C ASP A 60 0.07 21.50 0.07
N THR A 61 0.40 20.57 -0.82
CA THR A 61 0.38 20.81 -2.26
C THR A 61 -0.34 19.69 -2.98
N VAL A 62 -1.27 20.05 -3.86
CA VAL A 62 -2.09 19.12 -4.63
C VAL A 62 -1.68 19.18 -6.09
N TYR A 63 -1.38 18.03 -6.66
CA TYR A 63 -0.94 17.84 -8.04
C TYR A 63 -2.00 17.09 -8.84
N THR A 64 -2.42 17.65 -9.97
CA THR A 64 -3.24 16.96 -10.95
C THR A 64 -2.33 16.10 -11.83
N LEU A 65 -2.59 14.79 -11.86
CA LEU A 65 -1.86 13.84 -12.70
C LEU A 65 -2.61 13.57 -14.00
N SER A 66 -3.93 13.43 -13.91
CA SER A 66 -4.87 13.29 -15.02
C SER A 66 -6.27 13.78 -14.60
N GLU A 67 -7.25 13.71 -15.49
CA GLU A 67 -8.64 14.12 -15.20
C GLU A 67 -9.26 13.37 -14.01
N GLY A 68 -8.89 12.10 -13.82
CA GLY A 68 -9.43 11.23 -12.76
C GLY A 68 -8.43 10.90 -11.65
N THR A 69 -7.23 11.48 -11.65
CA THR A 69 -6.21 11.16 -10.63
C THR A 69 -5.48 12.40 -10.13
N THR A 70 -5.30 12.47 -8.82
CA THR A 70 -4.67 13.60 -8.13
C THR A 70 -3.80 13.08 -6.98
N THR A 71 -2.69 13.74 -6.69
CA THR A 71 -1.85 13.44 -5.52
C THR A 71 -1.82 14.66 -4.62
N GLN A 72 -2.18 14.49 -3.36
CA GLN A 72 -2.01 15.50 -2.32
C GLN A 72 -0.77 15.16 -1.51
N CYS A 73 0.09 16.15 -1.31
CA CYS A 73 1.33 16.04 -0.56
C CYS A 73 1.25 16.97 0.64
N PHE A 74 0.75 16.44 1.75
CA PHE A 74 0.76 17.13 3.02
C PHE A 74 2.10 16.93 3.72
N CYS A 75 2.61 17.99 4.33
CA CYS A 75 3.84 18.00 5.12
C CYS A 75 3.60 18.76 6.42
N ALA A 76 3.52 18.04 7.53
CA ALA A 76 3.36 18.63 8.85
C ALA A 76 4.62 19.40 9.29
N ASP A 77 4.45 20.34 10.22
CA ASP A 77 5.54 21.16 10.74
C ASP A 77 6.64 20.33 11.45
N ASN A 78 6.28 19.14 11.94
CA ASN A 78 7.22 18.21 12.57
C ASN A 78 8.03 17.36 11.56
N GLY A 79 7.80 17.51 10.24
CA GLY A 79 8.47 16.75 9.18
C GLY A 79 7.77 15.44 8.79
N ASP A 80 6.65 15.10 9.43
CA ASP A 80 5.84 13.96 9.01
C ASP A 80 5.01 14.33 7.77
N GLY A 81 5.17 13.56 6.70
CA GLY A 81 4.44 13.74 5.46
C GLY A 81 3.35 12.69 5.28
N THR A 82 2.22 13.10 4.71
CA THR A 82 1.19 12.18 4.20
C THR A 82 0.92 12.46 2.73
N GLN A 83 1.11 11.43 1.92
CA GLN A 83 0.70 11.42 0.52
C GLN A 83 -0.69 10.81 0.41
N THR A 84 -1.66 11.56 -0.09
CA THR A 84 -2.99 11.04 -0.41
C THR A 84 -3.13 10.88 -1.92
N ASN A 85 -3.30 9.64 -2.36
CA ASN A 85 -3.59 9.30 -3.75
C ASN A 85 -5.10 9.32 -3.97
N TRP A 86 -5.57 10.19 -4.84
CA TRP A 86 -6.98 10.37 -5.15
C TRP A 86 -7.30 9.78 -6.53
N TRP A 87 -8.26 8.86 -6.59
CA TRP A 87 -8.76 8.25 -7.81
C TRP A 87 -10.27 8.45 -7.94
N HIS A 88 -10.71 9.13 -8.99
CA HIS A 88 -12.11 9.34 -9.28
C HIS A 88 -12.79 8.01 -9.64
N ALA A 89 -13.88 7.68 -8.97
CA ALA A 89 -14.53 6.39 -9.08
C ALA A 89 -15.46 6.26 -10.29
N ALA A 90 -15.61 7.30 -11.12
CA ALA A 90 -16.53 7.26 -12.26
C ALA A 90 -16.24 6.15 -13.29
N SER A 91 -15.00 5.65 -13.36
CA SER A 91 -14.62 4.53 -14.22
C SER A 91 -14.70 3.16 -13.53
N LEU A 92 -15.15 3.11 -12.28
CA LEU A 92 -15.15 1.90 -11.45
C LEU A 92 -16.56 1.37 -11.24
N THR A 93 -16.67 0.06 -11.21
CA THR A 93 -17.86 -0.65 -10.75
C THR A 93 -17.87 -0.77 -9.23
N GLU A 94 -19.05 -0.97 -8.64
CA GLU A 94 -19.20 -1.19 -7.19
C GLU A 94 -18.33 -2.37 -6.71
N ALA A 95 -18.23 -3.44 -7.50
CA ALA A 95 -17.40 -4.60 -7.16
C ALA A 95 -15.91 -4.23 -7.06
N GLU A 96 -15.40 -3.41 -7.97
CA GLU A 96 -14.00 -2.93 -7.97
C GLU A 96 -13.76 -1.97 -6.80
N ILE A 97 -14.71 -1.08 -6.51
CA ILE A 97 -14.66 -0.20 -5.34
C ILE A 97 -14.54 -1.02 -4.05
N GLN A 98 -15.33 -2.09 -3.90
CA GLN A 98 -15.24 -2.96 -2.71
C GLN A 98 -13.90 -3.70 -2.63
N VAL A 99 -13.34 -4.15 -3.76
CA VAL A 99 -11.98 -4.73 -3.79
C VAL A 99 -10.94 -3.72 -3.31
N LEU A 100 -11.00 -2.48 -3.79
CA LEU A 100 -10.07 -1.41 -3.39
C LEU A 100 -10.24 -1.03 -1.92
N LYS A 101 -11.47 -0.97 -1.41
CA LYS A 101 -11.74 -0.74 0.02
C LYS A 101 -11.13 -1.83 0.90
N ASN A 102 -11.24 -3.09 0.47
CA ASN A 102 -10.58 -4.22 1.16
C ASN A 102 -9.05 -4.14 1.11
N GLN A 103 -8.47 -3.37 0.18
CA GLN A 103 -7.04 -3.09 0.08
C GLN A 103 -6.62 -1.84 0.88
N GLY A 104 -7.56 -1.16 1.56
CA GLY A 104 -7.29 0.02 2.39
C GLY A 104 -7.62 1.36 1.73
N TRP A 105 -8.23 1.37 0.54
CA TRP A 105 -8.76 2.60 -0.04
C TRP A 105 -9.98 3.09 0.73
N ILE A 106 -10.07 4.40 0.90
CA ILE A 106 -11.15 5.08 1.60
C ILE A 106 -12.10 5.66 0.56
N SER A 107 -13.37 5.28 0.58
CA SER A 107 -14.39 5.90 -0.26
C SER A 107 -14.81 7.25 0.30
N VAL A 108 -14.85 8.24 -0.59
CA VAL A 108 -15.28 9.62 -0.35
C VAL A 108 -16.46 9.88 -1.28
N PRO A 109 -17.70 9.90 -0.75
CA PRO A 109 -18.91 10.01 -1.57
C PRO A 109 -19.00 11.28 -2.42
N ASN A 110 -18.34 12.36 -1.98
CA ASN A 110 -18.28 13.61 -2.73
C ASN A 110 -16.91 14.30 -2.59
N GLY A 111 -16.13 14.28 -3.66
CA GLY A 111 -14.82 14.93 -3.75
C GLY A 111 -14.87 16.46 -3.64
N ALA A 112 -16.01 17.10 -3.90
CA ALA A 112 -16.13 18.56 -3.81
C ALA A 112 -15.86 19.08 -2.39
N LEU A 113 -16.17 18.29 -1.36
CA LEU A 113 -15.85 18.60 0.05
C LEU A 113 -14.34 18.64 0.33
N TRP A 114 -13.54 18.07 -0.57
CA TRP A 114 -12.08 18.01 -0.52
C TRP A 114 -11.43 18.86 -1.62
N GLY A 115 -12.19 19.77 -2.26
CA GLY A 115 -11.68 20.61 -3.35
C GLY A 115 -11.38 19.86 -4.65
N LEU A 116 -11.92 18.65 -4.81
CA LEU A 116 -11.87 17.87 -6.05
C LEU A 116 -13.13 18.11 -6.89
N THR A 117 -13.16 17.55 -8.09
CA THR A 117 -14.37 17.55 -8.91
C THR A 117 -15.48 16.78 -8.18
N GLU A 118 -16.73 17.21 -8.34
CA GLU A 118 -17.90 16.52 -7.79
C GLU A 118 -17.97 15.07 -8.28
N GLY A 119 -18.37 14.17 -7.39
CA GLY A 119 -18.44 12.73 -7.65
C GLY A 119 -17.79 11.90 -6.55
N GLU A 120 -17.91 10.58 -6.65
CA GLU A 120 -17.26 9.65 -5.73
C GLU A 120 -15.76 9.52 -6.05
N TRP A 121 -14.95 9.54 -5.00
CA TRP A 121 -13.50 9.35 -5.08
C TRP A 121 -13.06 8.24 -4.14
N LEU A 122 -11.96 7.58 -4.49
CA LEU A 122 -11.21 6.71 -3.60
C LEU A 122 -9.90 7.41 -3.22
N ALA A 123 -9.55 7.32 -1.95
CA ALA A 123 -8.32 7.86 -1.41
C ALA A 123 -7.45 6.78 -0.79
N PHE A 124 -6.14 6.87 -0.97
CA PHE A 124 -5.17 5.98 -0.32
C PHE A 124 -4.01 6.78 0.25
N ASN A 125 -3.78 6.63 1.56
CA ASN A 125 -2.76 7.38 2.28
C ASN A 125 -1.47 6.57 2.39
N ASN A 126 -0.34 7.21 2.07
CA ASN A 126 1.00 6.70 2.34
C ASN A 126 1.75 7.70 3.21
N SER A 127 2.48 7.22 4.20
CA SER A 127 3.42 8.06 4.92
C SER A 127 4.66 8.34 4.06
N TYR A 128 5.21 9.54 4.16
CA TYR A 128 6.52 9.89 3.64
C TYR A 128 7.20 10.88 4.58
N SER A 129 8.53 11.00 4.51
CA SER A 129 9.24 12.06 5.23
C SER A 129 9.34 13.27 4.31
N CYS A 130 8.69 14.36 4.71
CA CYS A 130 8.94 15.64 4.09
C CYS A 130 10.05 16.31 4.91
N GLN A 131 11.03 16.91 4.25
CA GLN A 131 12.02 17.73 4.94
C GLN A 131 11.31 19.01 5.42
N GLY A 132 10.61 18.93 6.54
CA GLY A 132 9.82 20.02 7.09
C GLY A 132 10.68 21.27 7.31
N ARG A 133 10.03 22.42 7.48
CA ARG A 133 10.67 23.74 7.70
C ARG A 133 11.51 23.83 9.00
N GLY A 134 11.74 22.72 9.70
CA GLY A 134 12.29 22.64 11.05
C GLY A 134 13.70 22.06 11.21
N GLN A 135 14.46 21.72 10.14
CA GLN A 135 15.85 21.28 10.33
C GLN A 135 16.73 21.44 9.07
N ILE A 136 17.22 22.65 8.83
CA ILE A 136 18.58 22.81 8.28
C ILE A 136 19.53 22.91 9.47
N LEU A 137 19.76 21.77 10.14
CA LEU A 137 21.04 21.58 10.81
C LEU A 137 21.97 21.04 9.74
N ALA A 138 22.94 21.86 9.36
CA ALA A 138 23.98 21.54 8.39
C ALA A 138 24.51 20.11 8.60
N ALA A 139 24.08 19.18 7.75
CA ALA A 139 24.79 17.93 7.57
C ALA A 139 26.05 18.28 6.79
N SER A 140 27.17 18.33 7.50
CA SER A 140 28.50 18.25 6.90
C SER A 140 28.48 17.18 5.82
N THR A 141 28.90 17.52 4.61
CA THR A 141 29.18 16.55 3.54
C THR A 141 30.30 15.62 3.98
N GLY A 142 29.93 14.58 4.72
CA GLY A 142 30.74 13.42 5.00
C GLY A 142 30.55 12.45 3.85
N THR A 143 31.54 12.42 2.96
CA THR A 143 31.72 11.40 1.94
C THR A 143 31.61 10.01 2.58
N GLY A 144 30.51 9.32 2.33
CA GLY A 144 30.27 7.97 2.86
C GLY A 144 29.01 7.39 2.23
N GLY A 145 29.19 6.70 1.11
CA GLY A 145 28.09 6.00 0.46
C GLY A 145 27.65 4.80 1.28
N ASP A 146 26.41 4.81 1.74
CA ASP A 146 25.70 3.62 2.21
C ASP A 146 24.65 3.22 1.17
N VAL A 147 25.10 2.52 0.15
CA VAL A 147 24.31 1.43 -0.44
C VAL A 147 24.52 0.24 0.49
N LEU A 148 23.48 -0.14 1.25
CA LEU A 148 23.17 -1.51 1.71
C LEU A 148 21.94 -1.47 2.65
N GLY A 149 20.83 -0.92 2.15
CA GLY A 149 19.52 -1.26 2.69
C GLY A 149 19.17 -2.67 2.25
N LEU A 150 19.70 -3.68 2.97
CA LEU A 150 19.15 -5.04 2.93
C LEU A 150 17.63 -4.93 3.02
N ALA A 151 16.92 -5.60 2.12
CA ALA A 151 15.48 -5.75 2.20
C ALA A 151 15.12 -6.24 3.62
N THR A 152 14.60 -5.33 4.45
CA THR A 152 14.02 -5.68 5.76
C THR A 152 12.61 -6.20 5.49
N THR A 153 12.54 -7.33 4.81
CA THR A 153 11.28 -8.04 4.57
C THR A 153 11.41 -9.42 5.18
N GLY A 154 10.91 -9.58 6.41
CA GLY A 154 10.65 -10.90 6.94
C GLY A 154 10.77 -11.00 8.45
N ASN A 155 9.69 -11.46 9.08
CA ASN A 155 9.70 -12.03 10.41
C ASN A 155 10.90 -12.98 10.57
N ILE A 156 11.80 -12.70 11.52
CA ILE A 156 13.03 -13.46 11.75
C ILE A 156 12.75 -14.96 11.96
N LEU A 157 11.58 -15.30 12.48
CA LEU A 157 11.12 -16.68 12.68
C LEU A 157 10.88 -17.40 11.33
N THR A 158 10.41 -16.69 10.30
CA THR A 158 10.25 -17.21 8.93
C THR A 158 11.61 -17.46 8.28
N ILE A 159 12.59 -16.58 8.51
CA ILE A 159 13.95 -16.75 7.98
C ILE A 159 14.61 -18.00 8.58
N TYR A 160 14.53 -18.18 9.90
CA TYR A 160 15.05 -19.38 10.55
C TYR A 160 14.36 -20.66 10.08
N ALA A 161 13.05 -20.63 9.86
CA ALA A 161 12.31 -21.78 9.33
C ALA A 161 12.77 -22.18 7.92
N LEU A 162 12.96 -21.22 7.02
CA LEU A 162 13.43 -21.47 5.66
C LEU A 162 14.86 -22.02 5.62
N VAL A 163 15.76 -21.44 6.41
CA VAL A 163 17.15 -21.93 6.53
C VAL A 163 17.16 -23.34 7.12
N GLY A 164 16.38 -23.60 8.16
CA GLY A 164 16.27 -24.92 8.78
C GLY A 164 15.77 -25.98 7.80
N PHE A 165 14.73 -25.66 7.02
CA PHE A 165 14.20 -26.57 6.00
C PHE A 165 15.21 -26.84 4.87
N GLY A 166 15.96 -25.81 4.46
CA GLY A 166 17.06 -25.94 3.51
C GLY A 166 18.14 -26.90 3.98
N VAL A 167 18.63 -26.73 5.21
CA VAL A 167 19.68 -27.60 5.77
C VAL A 167 19.18 -29.05 5.94
N ALA A 168 17.95 -29.24 6.42
CA ALA A 168 17.35 -30.56 6.58
C ALA A 168 17.22 -31.30 5.24
N SER A 169 16.82 -30.61 4.17
CA SER A 169 16.68 -31.24 2.85
C SER A 169 18.03 -31.67 2.26
N VAL A 170 19.09 -30.90 2.47
CA VAL A 170 20.46 -31.28 2.07
C VAL A 170 20.96 -32.49 2.86
N PHE A 171 20.75 -32.49 4.19
CA PHE A 171 21.13 -33.63 5.03
C PHE A 171 20.41 -34.92 4.63
N LEU A 172 19.10 -34.84 4.39
CA LEU A 172 18.32 -35.98 3.93
C LEU A 172 18.83 -36.50 2.57
N SER A 173 19.17 -35.60 1.65
CA SER A 173 19.73 -35.96 0.34
C SER A 173 21.06 -36.72 0.46
N VAL A 174 21.92 -36.32 1.40
CA VAL A 174 23.21 -37.00 1.66
C VAL A 174 22.98 -38.38 2.28
N LEU A 175 22.02 -38.50 3.21
CA LEU A 175 21.70 -39.79 3.84
C LEU A 175 21.10 -40.79 2.86
N LEU A 176 20.19 -40.34 1.99
CA LEU A 176 19.60 -41.17 0.95
C LEU A 176 20.66 -41.65 -0.06
N ARG A 177 21.64 -40.81 -0.39
CA ARG A 177 22.75 -41.19 -1.28
C ARG A 177 23.66 -42.28 -0.68
N LYS A 178 23.74 -42.39 0.65
CA LYS A 178 24.58 -43.39 1.32
C LYS A 178 23.93 -44.78 1.38
N ASN A 179 22.60 -44.85 1.24
CA ASN A 179 21.81 -46.08 1.32
C ASN A 179 21.37 -46.63 -0.05
N SER A 180 21.77 -46.00 -1.16
CA SER A 180 21.70 -46.55 -2.53
C SER A 180 23.10 -46.92 -3.00
#